data_AF-A0A7S2HME9-F1
#
_entry.id   AF-A0A7S2HME9-F1
#
_cell.length_a   1.000
_cell.length_b   1.000
_cell.length_c   1.000
_cell.angle_alpha   90.00
_cell.angle_beta   90.00
_cell.angle_gamma   90.00
#
_symmetry.space_group_name_H-M   'P 1'
#
loop_
_entity.id
_entity.type
_entity.pdbx_description
1 polymer ?
#
loop_
_entity_poly.entity_id
_entity_poly.type
_entity_poly.pdbx_seq_one_letter_code
_entity_poly.pdbx_strand_id
1 'polypeptide(L)'
;RGGSLNLQKQGRRRSLMLPGESGPNDTSPTPSMLGRRGTAESGAGVGLPTPGGTGGSPNPPDCVTPEQRSYAMRYEEALHFYQQASFTEARDVAGALLEEHPGDVPTQMLFKRATVALDGADN
;
A
#
# COMPACT_ATOMS: atom_id res chain seq x y z
N ARG A 1 60.48 -0.08 -1.38
CA ARG A 1 59.34 -0.72 -2.07
C ARG A 1 58.11 0.16 -1.85
N GLY A 2 57.75 1.16 -2.66
CA GLY A 2 57.96 1.35 -4.09
C GLY A 2 56.78 0.76 -4.86
N GLY A 3 55.70 1.52 -5.01
CA GLY A 3 54.48 1.08 -5.69
C GLY A 3 53.40 2.17 -5.77
N SER A 4 53.74 3.33 -6.31
CA SER A 4 52.76 4.20 -7.00
C SER A 4 52.35 3.53 -8.34
N LEU A 5 51.30 4.06 -8.98
CA LEU A 5 50.67 3.75 -10.28
C LEU A 5 49.21 3.31 -10.05
N ASN A 6 48.16 3.80 -10.71
CA ASN A 6 48.11 4.51 -11.98
C ASN A 6 46.82 5.35 -12.08
N LEU A 7 46.98 6.50 -12.72
CA LEU A 7 45.98 7.49 -13.05
C LEU A 7 45.36 7.13 -14.42
N GLN A 8 44.08 6.79 -14.47
CA GLN A 8 43.26 6.70 -15.69
C GLN A 8 41.88 7.27 -15.31
N LYS A 9 41.60 8.57 -15.42
CA LYS A 9 41.51 9.43 -16.61
C LYS A 9 40.56 8.86 -17.67
N GLN A 10 39.53 9.68 -17.96
CA GLN A 10 38.59 9.65 -19.10
C GLN A 10 37.35 8.78 -18.84
N GLY A 11 36.13 9.30 -18.71
CA GLY A 11 35.53 10.43 -19.42
C GLY A 11 34.55 9.87 -20.46
N ARG A 12 33.27 9.70 -20.09
CA ARG A 12 32.18 9.55 -21.06
C ARG A 12 30.90 10.14 -20.49
N ARG A 13 30.74 11.45 -20.70
CA ARG A 13 29.43 12.11 -20.68
C ARG A 13 28.63 11.54 -21.86
N ARG A 14 27.75 10.58 -21.62
CA ARG A 14 26.70 10.24 -22.58
C ARG A 14 25.47 11.06 -22.23
N SER A 15 25.47 12.30 -22.71
CA SER A 15 24.22 13.01 -22.97
C SER A 15 23.56 12.31 -24.15
N LEU A 16 22.55 11.49 -23.89
CA LEU A 16 21.59 11.08 -24.90
C LEU A 16 20.36 11.96 -24.69
N MET A 17 20.28 13.00 -25.52
CA MET A 17 19.03 13.70 -25.79
C MET A 17 18.02 12.66 -26.31
N LEU A 18 16.93 12.47 -25.59
CA LEU A 18 15.75 11.80 -26.12
C LEU A 18 14.90 12.87 -26.81
N PRO A 19 14.61 12.74 -28.13
CA PRO A 19 13.59 13.54 -28.78
C PRO A 19 12.22 13.18 -28.19
N GLY A 20 11.42 14.22 -27.99
CA GLY A 20 10.07 14.10 -27.45
C GLY A 20 9.13 13.34 -28.37
N GLU A 21 8.19 12.64 -27.75
CA GLU A 21 6.97 12.18 -28.40
C GLU A 21 5.81 12.57 -27.48
N SER A 22 5.18 13.67 -27.87
CA SER A 22 3.91 14.12 -27.35
C SER A 22 2.83 13.10 -27.70
N GLY A 23 2.17 12.54 -26.70
CA GLY A 23 0.96 11.75 -26.88
C GLY A 23 -0.08 12.10 -25.82
N PRO A 24 -1.10 12.92 -26.12
CA PRO A 24 -2.29 13.00 -25.30
C PRO A 24 -3.18 11.81 -25.65
N ASN A 25 -3.03 10.69 -24.94
CA ASN A 25 -4.12 9.71 -24.87
C ASN A 25 -5.09 10.18 -23.78
N ASP A 26 -5.88 11.18 -24.17
CA ASP A 26 -7.21 11.38 -23.63
C ASP A 26 -8.03 10.15 -24.02
N THR A 27 -8.25 9.25 -23.07
CA THR A 27 -9.28 8.23 -23.21
C THR A 27 -9.95 8.08 -21.87
N SER A 28 -10.80 9.06 -21.59
CA SER A 28 -11.87 8.96 -20.61
C SER A 28 -12.79 7.77 -20.98
N PRO A 29 -13.03 6.79 -20.10
CA PRO A 29 -14.22 5.97 -20.18
C PRO A 29 -15.22 6.40 -19.10
N THR A 30 -16.07 7.37 -19.44
CA THR A 30 -17.43 7.49 -18.90
C THR A 30 -18.35 7.49 -20.11
N PRO A 31 -19.33 6.57 -20.23
CA PRO A 31 -20.45 6.49 -19.30
C PRO A 31 -21.04 5.07 -19.07
N SER A 32 -21.63 4.82 -17.90
CA SER A 32 -22.70 3.81 -17.73
C SER A 32 -23.58 4.19 -16.54
N MET A 33 -24.35 5.25 -16.72
CA MET A 33 -25.57 5.51 -15.95
C MET A 33 -26.75 5.06 -16.81
N LEU A 34 -27.12 3.78 -16.74
CA LEU A 34 -28.43 3.33 -17.21
C LEU A 34 -28.84 1.99 -16.57
N GLY A 35 -29.92 2.03 -15.79
CA GLY A 35 -30.85 0.90 -15.74
C GLY A 35 -30.89 0.08 -14.46
N ARG A 36 -31.50 0.62 -13.39
CA ARG A 36 -32.42 -0.20 -12.58
C ARG A 36 -33.57 0.62 -12.03
N ARG A 37 -34.48 0.99 -12.95
CA ARG A 37 -35.88 1.23 -12.63
C ARG A 37 -36.49 -0.09 -12.17
N GLY A 38 -36.55 -0.29 -10.86
CA GLY A 38 -37.47 -1.22 -10.22
C GLY A 38 -38.63 -0.42 -9.67
N THR A 39 -39.64 -0.18 -10.51
CA THR A 39 -40.95 0.30 -10.10
C THR A 39 -41.78 -0.90 -9.68
N ALA A 40 -42.15 -0.95 -8.40
CA ALA A 40 -43.38 -1.56 -7.91
C ALA A 40 -43.69 -0.84 -6.60
N GLU A 41 -44.46 0.24 -6.62
CA GLU A 41 -45.91 0.23 -6.39
C GLU A 41 -46.26 -0.49 -5.07
N SER A 42 -46.42 0.30 -4.01
CA SER A 42 -47.74 0.79 -3.57
C SER A 42 -48.34 -0.15 -2.52
N GLY A 43 -47.95 0.10 -1.28
CA GLY A 43 -48.66 -0.35 -0.09
C GLY A 43 -48.93 0.87 0.78
N ALA A 44 -50.04 1.55 0.53
CA ALA A 44 -50.57 2.57 1.43
C ALA A 44 -50.94 1.90 2.76
N GLY A 45 -50.12 2.11 3.77
CA GLY A 45 -50.38 1.73 5.16
C GLY A 45 -50.22 2.95 6.04
N VAL A 46 -51.35 3.52 6.43
CA VAL A 46 -51.48 4.64 7.36
C VAL A 46 -50.97 4.22 8.74
N GLY A 47 -50.13 5.05 9.38
CA GLY A 47 -50.00 5.10 10.83
C GLY A 47 -48.58 4.93 11.37
N LEU A 48 -47.89 6.05 11.62
CA LEU A 48 -47.48 6.55 12.95
C LEU A 48 -46.35 7.59 12.78
N PRO A 49 -46.49 8.83 13.32
CA PRO A 49 -45.32 9.63 13.61
C PRO A 49 -44.64 9.05 14.85
N THR A 50 -43.49 8.40 14.68
CA THR A 50 -42.61 8.05 15.81
C THR A 50 -41.63 9.21 16.02
N PRO A 51 -41.84 10.12 16.99
CA PRO A 51 -40.79 11.04 17.43
C PRO A 51 -39.83 10.22 18.30
N GLY A 52 -38.86 9.59 17.65
CA GLY A 52 -37.87 8.74 18.30
C GLY A 52 -36.51 8.99 17.67
N GLY A 53 -35.99 10.21 17.84
CA GLY A 53 -34.59 10.52 17.60
C GLY A 53 -33.72 9.59 18.43
N THR A 54 -33.33 8.47 17.85
CA THR A 54 -32.20 7.69 18.37
C THR A 54 -30.99 8.48 17.92
N GLY A 55 -30.50 9.32 18.82
CA GLY A 55 -29.30 10.12 18.62
C GLY A 55 -28.24 9.24 18.01
N GLY A 56 -27.88 9.55 16.76
CA GLY A 56 -26.64 9.08 16.18
C GLY A 56 -25.55 9.62 17.08
N SER A 57 -25.10 8.81 18.03
CA SER A 57 -23.88 9.07 18.76
C SER A 57 -22.85 9.48 17.72
N PRO A 58 -22.26 10.68 17.79
CA PRO A 58 -21.16 11.01 16.92
C PRO A 58 -20.10 9.96 17.23
N ASN A 59 -19.86 9.03 16.29
CA ASN A 59 -18.66 8.20 16.35
C ASN A 59 -17.52 9.20 16.57
N PRO A 60 -16.72 9.05 17.64
CA PRO A 60 -15.56 9.92 17.81
C PRO A 60 -14.78 9.87 16.49
N PRO A 61 -14.26 11.01 16.00
CA PRO A 61 -13.50 11.02 14.75
C PRO A 61 -12.45 9.92 14.80
N ASP A 62 -12.22 9.25 13.67
CA ASP A 62 -11.19 8.22 13.46
C ASP A 62 -9.83 8.71 14.00
N CYS A 63 -9.62 8.55 15.29
CA CYS A 63 -8.47 9.06 16.00
C CYS A 63 -7.39 8.00 15.89
N VAL A 64 -6.49 8.18 14.92
CA VAL A 64 -5.30 7.34 14.78
C VAL A 64 -4.50 7.42 16.08
N THR A 65 -4.37 6.29 16.78
CA THR A 65 -3.61 6.24 18.03
C THR A 65 -2.11 6.33 17.73
N PRO A 66 -1.29 6.80 18.68
CA PRO A 66 0.17 6.77 18.54
C PRO A 66 0.69 5.35 18.24
N GLU A 67 0.06 4.34 18.83
CA GLU A 67 0.39 2.93 18.61
C GLU A 67 0.12 2.50 17.16
N GLN A 68 -1.05 2.84 16.61
CA GLN A 68 -1.38 2.57 15.20
C GLN A 68 -0.40 3.25 14.24
N ARG A 69 0.05 4.47 14.57
CA ARG A 69 1.08 5.16 13.78
C ARG A 69 2.42 4.43 13.84
N SER A 70 2.87 4.02 15.03
CA SER A 70 4.11 3.27 15.23
C SER A 70 4.07 1.91 14.52
N TYR A 71 2.92 1.25 14.54
CA TYR A 71 2.67 0.04 13.77
C TYR A 71 2.83 0.29 12.26
N ALA A 72 2.13 1.29 11.72
CA ALA A 72 2.16 1.61 10.30
C ALA A 72 3.59 1.95 9.82
N MET A 73 4.35 2.72 10.60
CA MET A 73 5.75 3.05 10.25
C MET A 73 6.64 1.82 10.16
N ARG A 74 6.53 0.88 11.11
CA ARG A 74 7.30 -0.37 11.08
C ARG A 74 6.86 -1.29 9.95
N TYR A 75 5.57 -1.34 9.66
CA TYR A 75 5.06 -2.11 8.53
C TYR A 75 5.57 -1.54 7.19
N GLU A 76 5.55 -0.21 7.02
CA GLU A 76 6.13 0.47 5.86
C GLU A 76 7.63 0.22 5.73
N GLU A 77 8.36 0.23 6.85
CA GLU A 77 9.78 -0.12 6.90
C GLU A 77 10.03 -1.56 6.44
N ALA A 78 9.28 -2.53 6.95
CA ALA A 78 9.36 -3.93 6.51
C ALA A 78 9.09 -4.07 5.00
N LEU A 79 8.07 -3.36 4.50
CA LEU A 79 7.72 -3.37 3.09
C LEU A 79 8.82 -2.73 2.23
N HIS A 80 9.44 -1.66 2.72
CA HIS A 80 10.55 -1.00 2.06
C HIS A 80 11.78 -1.93 1.96
N PHE A 81 12.15 -2.63 3.05
CA PHE A 81 13.21 -3.65 2.99
C PHE A 81 12.89 -4.75 1.98
N TYR A 82 11.64 -5.20 1.93
CA TYR A 82 11.20 -6.21 0.97
C TYR A 82 11.36 -5.72 -0.48
N GLN A 83 11.00 -4.47 -0.76
CA GLN A 83 11.13 -3.85 -2.09
C GLN A 83 12.60 -3.65 -2.51
N GLN A 84 13.50 -3.43 -1.55
CA GLN A 84 14.94 -3.35 -1.80
C GLN A 84 15.62 -4.72 -1.94
N ALA A 85 14.85 -5.82 -1.87
CA ALA A 85 15.35 -7.20 -1.83
C ALA A 85 16.23 -7.52 -0.60
N SER A 86 16.17 -6.70 0.45
CA SER A 86 16.72 -7.00 1.78
C SER A 86 15.77 -7.92 2.55
N PHE A 87 15.60 -9.16 2.08
CA PHE A 87 14.57 -10.07 2.60
C PHE A 87 14.80 -10.52 4.05
N THR A 88 16.05 -10.54 4.53
CA THR A 88 16.38 -10.82 5.94
C THR A 88 15.80 -9.75 6.85
N GLU A 89 16.08 -8.48 6.56
CA GLU A 89 15.58 -7.34 7.34
C GLU A 89 14.05 -7.27 7.27
N ALA A 90 13.47 -7.46 6.07
CA ALA A 90 12.03 -7.49 5.88
C ALA A 90 11.34 -8.59 6.71
N ARG A 91 11.93 -9.80 6.75
CA ARG A 91 11.42 -10.93 7.53
C ARG A 91 11.51 -10.61 9.03
N ASP A 92 12.64 -10.09 9.49
CA ASP A 92 12.86 -9.86 10.92
C ASP A 92 11.93 -8.76 11.46
N VAL A 93 11.74 -7.65 10.72
CA VAL A 93 10.78 -6.60 11.10
C VAL A 93 9.34 -7.10 11.05
N ALA A 94 8.95 -7.82 9.99
CA ALA A 94 7.61 -8.41 9.89
C ALA A 94 7.36 -9.46 10.99
N GLY A 95 8.39 -10.21 11.38
CA GLY A 95 8.32 -11.19 12.48
C GLY A 95 8.02 -10.51 13.81
N ALA A 96 8.74 -9.44 14.14
CA ALA A 96 8.49 -8.67 15.36
C ALA A 96 7.06 -8.07 15.38
N LEU A 97 6.56 -7.59 14.24
CA LEU A 97 5.19 -7.11 14.13
C LEU A 97 4.14 -8.20 14.35
N LEU A 98 4.42 -9.45 13.98
CA LEU A 98 3.51 -10.58 14.25
C LEU A 98 3.51 -11.04 15.69
N GLU A 99 4.61 -10.85 16.42
CA GLU A 99 4.62 -11.12 17.86
C GLU A 99 3.68 -10.16 18.59
N GLU A 100 3.61 -8.91 18.14
CA GLU A 100 2.73 -7.88 18.70
C GLU A 100 1.28 -8.00 18.18
N HIS A 101 1.11 -8.32 16.89
CA HIS A 101 -0.17 -8.39 16.20
C HIS A 101 -0.32 -9.70 15.41
N PRO A 102 -0.48 -10.86 16.08
CA PRO A 102 -0.49 -12.17 15.42
C PRO A 102 -1.66 -12.39 14.45
N GLY A 103 -2.73 -11.59 14.58
CA GLY A 103 -3.90 -11.64 13.71
C GLY A 103 -3.75 -10.84 12.41
N ASP A 104 -2.67 -10.08 12.22
CA ASP A 104 -2.54 -9.20 11.07
C ASP A 104 -2.18 -9.97 9.79
N VAL A 105 -3.15 -10.12 8.90
CA VAL A 105 -3.01 -10.88 7.64
C VAL A 105 -1.97 -10.26 6.69
N PRO A 106 -1.94 -8.93 6.46
CA PRO A 106 -0.91 -8.30 5.64
C PRO A 106 0.52 -8.63 6.10
N THR A 107 0.80 -8.50 7.40
CA THR A 107 2.13 -8.79 7.98
C THR A 107 2.47 -10.27 7.87
N GLN A 108 1.51 -11.18 8.08
CA GLN A 108 1.73 -12.62 7.87
C GLN A 108 2.12 -12.93 6.42
N MET A 109 1.45 -12.29 5.46
CA MET A 109 1.76 -12.47 4.05
C MET A 109 3.13 -11.91 3.67
N LEU A 110 3.50 -10.75 4.22
CA LEU A 110 4.82 -10.16 4.01
C LEU A 110 5.93 -11.06 4.59
N PHE A 111 5.78 -11.51 5.84
CA PHE A 111 6.72 -12.42 6.50
C PHE A 111 6.91 -13.72 5.73
N LYS A 112 5.81 -14.36 5.30
CA LYS A 112 5.86 -15.59 4.51
C LYS A 112 6.59 -15.38 3.19
N ARG A 113 6.28 -14.29 2.46
CA ARG A 113 6.93 -13.98 1.17
C ARG A 113 8.41 -13.68 1.34
N ALA A 114 8.79 -12.90 2.35
CA ALA A 114 10.20 -12.61 2.66
C ALA A 114 10.97 -13.90 2.97
N THR A 115 10.37 -14.82 3.74
CA THR A 115 10.96 -16.12 4.06
C THR A 115 11.17 -16.98 2.81
N VAL A 116 10.18 -17.07 1.92
CA VAL A 116 10.30 -17.81 0.66
C VAL A 116 11.36 -17.19 -0.26
N ALA A 117 11.43 -15.86 -0.33
CA ALA A 117 12.42 -15.16 -1.14
C ALA A 117 13.86 -15.39 -0.65
N LEU A 118 14.07 -15.53 0.67
CA LEU A 118 15.36 -15.90 1.24
C LEU A 118 15.80 -17.31 0.84
N ASP A 119 14.90 -18.29 0.93
CA ASP A 119 15.18 -19.67 0.55
C ASP A 119 15.53 -19.80 -0.94
N GLY A 120 14.84 -19.02 -1.79
CA GLY A 120 15.10 -18.96 -3.23
C GLY A 120 16.36 -18.19 -3.64
N ALA A 121 16.98 -17.40 -2.77
CA ALA A 121 18.18 -16.61 -3.08
C ALA A 121 19.50 -17.40 -2.94
N ASP A 122 19.46 -18.59 -2.34
CA ASP A 122 20.63 -19.47 -2.13
C ASP A 122 20.82 -20.50 -3.27
N ASN A 123 19.94 -20.51 -4.28
CA ASN A 123 20.05 -21.33 -5.50
C ASN A 123 20.55 -20.51 -6.70
#